data_AF-A0A1F3BP04-F1
#
_entry.id   AF-A0A1F3BP04-F1
#
_cell.length_a   1.000
_cell.length_b   1.000
_cell.length_c   1.000
_cell.angle_alpha   90.00
_cell.angle_beta   90.00
_cell.angle_gamma   90.00
#
_symmetry.space_group_name_H-M   'P 1'
#
loop_
_entity.id
_entity.type
_entity.pdbx_description
1 polymer ?
#
loop_
_entity_poly.entity_id
_entity_poly.type
_entity_poly.pdbx_seq_one_letter_code
_entity_poly.pdbx_strand_id
1 'polypeptide(L)'
;MHGFSPEEVHFHEVGALDSIGDIVAAASAFHQIGPDETWCSPIHVGCGTVRCAHGVLPVPAPATLELLKGIPAYSDGIRGELATPTGAALLRHFCTGFCPMPPLVVEAVGYGAGTKDFGIPNLFRATLGTAVAKVDPLQVTVVG
;
A
#
# COMPACT_ATOMS: atom_id res chain seq x y z
N MET A 1 15.30 11.72 -11.18
CA MET A 1 16.56 11.29 -10.52
C MET A 1 17.55 10.96 -11.61
N HIS A 2 18.65 11.70 -11.70
CA HIS A 2 19.69 11.49 -12.70
C HIS A 2 20.84 10.69 -12.10
N GLY A 3 21.35 9.68 -12.84
CA GLY A 3 22.79 9.43 -12.85
C GLY A 3 23.33 8.11 -12.32
N PHE A 4 22.53 7.07 -12.05
CA PHE A 4 23.06 5.74 -11.74
C PHE A 4 22.72 4.75 -12.85
N SER A 5 23.66 3.85 -13.19
CA SER A 5 23.34 2.74 -14.09
C SER A 5 22.27 1.86 -13.40
N PRO A 6 21.38 1.17 -14.14
CA PRO A 6 20.42 0.23 -13.55
C PRO A 6 21.07 -0.84 -12.67
N GLU A 7 22.38 -1.08 -12.84
CA GLU A 7 23.17 -2.08 -12.10
C GLU A 7 23.65 -1.58 -10.72
N GLU A 8 23.69 -0.27 -10.48
CA GLU A 8 24.10 0.35 -9.21
C GLU A 8 22.92 0.65 -8.28
N VAL A 9 21.69 0.51 -8.78
CA VAL A 9 20.52 0.37 -7.91
C VAL A 9 20.64 -1.00 -7.28
N HIS A 10 21.25 -1.07 -6.12
CA HIS A 10 21.10 -2.23 -5.26
C HIS A 10 19.61 -2.29 -4.90
N PHE A 11 18.86 -3.06 -5.69
CA PHE A 11 17.44 -3.37 -5.53
C PHE A 11 17.20 -4.19 -4.25
N HIS A 12 17.78 -3.81 -3.11
CA HIS A 12 17.46 -4.41 -1.81
C HIS A 12 16.04 -4.03 -1.36
N GLU A 13 15.42 -3.01 -1.98
CA GLU A 13 14.08 -2.54 -1.60
C GLU A 13 12.96 -2.96 -2.56
N VAL A 14 13.28 -3.33 -3.82
CA VAL A 14 12.27 -3.72 -4.84
C VAL A 14 12.55 -5.08 -5.48
N GLY A 15 13.79 -5.59 -5.37
CA GLY A 15 14.24 -6.85 -5.97
C GLY A 15 14.69 -7.91 -4.95
N ALA A 16 14.42 -7.69 -3.66
CA ALA A 16 14.53 -8.74 -2.67
C ALA A 16 13.51 -9.85 -2.99
N LEU A 17 13.87 -11.11 -2.77
CA LEU A 17 12.96 -12.26 -2.92
C LEU A 17 11.64 -12.03 -2.18
N ASP A 18 11.69 -11.32 -1.06
CA ASP A 18 10.54 -10.94 -0.24
C ASP A 18 9.56 -10.03 -1.02
N SER A 19 10.05 -9.00 -1.73
CA SER A 19 9.20 -8.12 -2.54
C SER A 19 8.55 -8.85 -3.72
N ILE A 20 9.26 -9.82 -4.32
CA ILE A 20 8.68 -10.67 -5.37
C ILE A 20 7.58 -11.55 -4.77
N GLY A 21 7.83 -12.15 -3.60
CA GLY A 21 6.86 -12.92 -2.85
C GLY A 21 5.59 -12.11 -2.56
N ASP A 22 5.75 -10.88 -2.07
CA ASP A 22 4.64 -9.96 -1.79
C ASP A 22 3.81 -9.67 -3.05
N ILE A 23 4.46 -9.36 -4.17
CA ILE A 23 3.79 -9.06 -5.44
C ILE A 23 3.02 -10.28 -5.96
N VAL A 24 3.65 -11.46 -5.95
CA VAL A 24 3.01 -12.70 -6.43
C VAL A 24 1.85 -13.10 -5.51
N ALA A 25 2.03 -12.99 -4.19
CA ALA A 25 0.99 -13.30 -3.22
C ALA A 25 -0.20 -12.35 -3.36
N ALA A 26 0.05 -11.04 -3.48
CA ALA A 26 -1.00 -10.05 -3.71
C ALA A 26 -1.73 -10.30 -5.03
N ALA A 27 -1.00 -10.49 -6.14
CA ALA A 27 -1.60 -10.79 -7.44
C ALA A 27 -2.44 -12.07 -7.42
N SER A 28 -1.96 -13.12 -6.76
CA SER A 28 -2.71 -14.37 -6.58
C SER A 28 -3.96 -14.19 -5.74
N ALA A 29 -3.89 -13.41 -4.66
CA ALA A 29 -5.04 -13.09 -3.82
C ALA A 29 -6.10 -12.29 -4.59
N PHE A 30 -5.70 -11.24 -5.32
CA PHE A 30 -6.60 -10.46 -6.17
C PHE A 30 -7.23 -11.30 -7.28
N HIS A 31 -6.47 -12.22 -7.89
CA HIS A 31 -6.99 -13.13 -8.90
C HIS A 31 -8.04 -14.09 -8.34
N GLN A 32 -7.82 -14.61 -7.13
CA GLN A 32 -8.75 -15.54 -6.48
C GLN A 32 -10.01 -14.86 -5.92
N ILE A 33 -9.87 -13.65 -5.37
CA ILE A 33 -11.01 -12.87 -4.84
C ILE A 33 -11.84 -12.31 -6.00
N GLY A 34 -11.18 -11.76 -7.03
CA GLY A 34 -11.83 -11.20 -8.22
C GLY A 34 -12.84 -10.08 -7.94
N PRO A 35 -12.50 -9.02 -7.16
CA PRO A 35 -13.46 -7.96 -6.84
C PRO A 35 -13.80 -7.11 -8.07
N ASP A 36 -15.03 -6.63 -8.15
CA ASP A 36 -15.46 -5.69 -9.20
C ASP A 36 -14.72 -4.36 -9.09
N GLU A 37 -14.58 -3.87 -7.85
CA GLU A 37 -13.85 -2.65 -7.55
C GLU A 37 -13.00 -2.80 -6.28
N THR A 38 -11.88 -2.07 -6.26
CA THR A 38 -11.01 -1.99 -5.09
C THR A 38 -10.78 -0.54 -4.72
N TRP A 39 -11.02 -0.19 -3.46
CA TRP A 39 -10.87 1.16 -2.95
C TRP A 39 -9.90 1.18 -1.78
N CYS A 40 -9.12 2.25 -1.67
CA CYS A 40 -8.21 2.43 -0.54
C CYS A 40 -8.44 3.79 0.12
N SER A 41 -8.32 3.86 1.45
CA SER A 41 -8.26 5.15 2.13
C SER A 41 -7.03 5.96 1.68
N PRO A 42 -7.01 7.29 1.92
CA PRO A 42 -5.77 8.05 1.77
C PRO A 42 -4.60 7.37 2.49
N ILE A 43 -3.42 7.38 1.88
CA ILE A 43 -2.27 6.60 2.36
C ILE A 43 -1.50 7.39 3.42
N HIS A 44 -1.37 6.82 4.62
CA HIS A 44 -0.50 7.37 5.66
C HIS A 44 0.95 7.02 5.34
N VAL A 45 1.77 8.01 5.01
CA VAL A 45 3.16 7.76 4.61
C VAL A 45 4.14 7.70 5.78
N GLY A 46 3.71 8.10 6.97
CA GLY A 46 4.58 8.35 8.12
C GLY A 46 5.39 9.64 7.98
N CYS A 47 6.44 9.82 8.78
CA CYS A 47 7.27 11.03 8.75
C CYS A 47 8.73 10.77 9.18
N GLY A 48 9.58 11.80 9.01
CA GLY A 48 10.98 11.76 9.45
C GLY A 48 11.91 11.18 8.39
N THR A 49 12.81 10.30 8.81
CA THR A 49 13.80 9.67 7.94
C THR A 49 13.92 8.19 8.21
N VAL A 50 14.36 7.43 7.20
CA VAL A 50 14.64 5.99 7.28
C VAL A 50 16.08 5.73 6.85
N ARG A 51 16.74 4.77 7.49
CA ARG A 51 18.07 4.31 7.08
C ARG A 51 17.94 3.07 6.21
N CYS A 52 18.54 3.12 5.02
CA CYS A 52 18.55 2.04 4.04
C CYS A 52 19.96 1.87 3.45
N ALA A 53 20.10 0.95 2.48
CA ALA A 53 21.35 0.74 1.74
C ALA A 53 21.82 1.99 1.00
N HIS A 54 20.91 2.88 0.62
CA HIS A 54 21.19 4.15 -0.06
C HIS A 54 21.42 5.32 0.92
N GLY A 55 21.60 5.03 2.20
CA GLY A 55 21.84 6.01 3.25
C GLY A 55 20.57 6.41 4.00
N VAL A 56 20.52 7.66 4.47
CA VAL A 56 19.37 8.19 5.20
C VAL A 56 18.48 8.93 4.21
N LEU A 57 17.25 8.43 4.03
CA LEU A 57 16.26 8.98 3.12
C LEU A 57 15.13 9.65 3.90
N PRO A 58 14.49 10.70 3.34
CA PRO A 58 13.26 11.24 3.92
C PRO A 58 12.14 10.18 3.85
N VAL A 59 11.16 10.32 4.74
CA VAL A 59 9.89 9.59 4.65
C VAL A 59 8.82 10.56 4.13
N PRO A 60 8.09 10.23 3.04
CA PRO A 60 8.21 9.00 2.25
C PRO A 60 9.53 8.91 1.48
N ALA A 61 10.03 7.68 1.30
CA ALA A 61 11.19 7.43 0.46
C ALA A 61 10.93 7.93 -0.97
N PRO A 62 11.97 8.37 -1.71
CA PRO A 62 11.75 8.97 -3.02
C PRO A 62 11.01 8.07 -4.04
N ALA A 63 11.27 6.77 -4.04
CA ALA A 63 10.56 5.82 -4.91
C ALA A 63 9.07 5.72 -4.54
N THR A 64 8.75 5.66 -3.24
CA THR A 64 7.37 5.71 -2.74
C THR A 64 6.69 7.01 -3.17
N LEU A 65 7.35 8.16 -3.03
CA LEU A 65 6.77 9.44 -3.39
C LEU A 65 6.48 9.56 -4.90
N GLU A 66 7.34 9.00 -5.74
CA GLU A 66 7.11 8.93 -7.19
C GLU A 66 5.89 8.06 -7.54
N LEU A 67 5.71 6.92 -6.88
CA LEU A 67 4.55 6.02 -7.07
C LEU A 67 3.24 6.67 -6.62
N LEU A 68 3.29 7.50 -5.57
CA LEU A 68 2.13 8.18 -4.99
C LEU A 68 1.67 9.42 -5.77
N LYS A 69 2.31 9.78 -6.89
CA LYS A 69 1.84 10.88 -7.75
C LYS A 69 0.39 10.63 -8.22
N GLY A 70 -0.49 11.56 -7.86
CA GLY A 70 -1.92 11.51 -8.16
C GLY A 70 -2.76 10.69 -7.18
N ILE A 71 -2.15 10.14 -6.12
CA ILE A 71 -2.82 9.33 -5.08
C ILE A 71 -2.94 10.18 -3.80
N PRO A 72 -4.12 10.24 -3.14
CA PRO A 72 -4.27 10.91 -1.86
C PRO A 72 -3.36 10.28 -0.80
N ALA A 73 -2.46 11.08 -0.24
CA ALA A 73 -1.52 10.65 0.79
C ALA A 73 -1.38 11.74 1.86
N TYR A 74 -1.10 11.34 3.09
CA TYR A 74 -0.93 12.26 4.22
C TYR A 74 0.18 11.78 5.15
N SER A 75 0.69 12.70 5.97
CA SER A 75 1.68 12.46 7.02
C SER A 75 1.15 13.05 8.32
N ASP A 76 1.28 12.32 9.43
CA ASP A 76 0.71 12.74 10.72
C ASP A 76 1.51 12.21 11.92
N GLY A 77 2.68 12.81 12.19
CA GLY A 77 3.43 12.62 13.45
C GLY A 77 4.08 11.25 13.69
N ILE A 78 3.61 10.18 13.07
CA ILE A 78 4.16 8.83 13.24
C ILE A 78 5.50 8.73 12.53
N ARG A 79 6.57 8.61 13.33
CA ARG A 79 7.95 8.51 12.82
C ARG A 79 8.20 7.16 12.19
N GLY A 80 8.84 7.18 11.03
CA GLY A 80 9.22 6.00 10.27
C GLY A 80 8.35 5.79 9.04
N GLU A 81 8.78 4.85 8.19
CA GLU A 81 8.14 4.55 6.92
C GLU A 81 6.95 3.61 7.12
N LEU A 82 5.74 4.16 6.96
CA LEU A 82 4.47 3.41 6.98
C LEU A 82 4.06 2.92 5.59
N ALA A 83 4.37 3.68 4.54
CA ALA A 83 4.15 3.30 3.15
C ALA A 83 5.48 2.92 2.49
N THR A 84 5.67 1.63 2.21
CA THR A 84 6.85 1.13 1.49
C THR A 84 6.66 1.29 -0.03
N PRO A 85 7.75 1.27 -0.83
CA PRO A 85 7.64 1.27 -2.28
C PRO A 85 6.78 0.10 -2.81
N THR A 86 6.94 -1.11 -2.27
CA THR A 86 6.13 -2.29 -2.65
C THR A 86 4.65 -2.05 -2.35
N GLY A 87 4.30 -1.59 -1.15
CA GLY A 87 2.90 -1.30 -0.78
C GLY A 87 2.29 -0.22 -1.67
N ALA A 88 3.01 0.88 -1.92
CA ALA A 88 2.55 1.95 -2.81
C ALA A 88 2.34 1.46 -4.26
N ALA A 89 3.21 0.58 -4.76
CA ALA A 89 3.07 0.00 -6.09
C ALA A 89 1.83 -0.91 -6.20
N LEU A 90 1.60 -1.76 -5.19
CA LEU A 90 0.43 -2.63 -5.13
C LEU A 90 -0.86 -1.82 -5.09
N LEU A 91 -0.96 -0.83 -4.20
CA LEU A 91 -2.15 0.02 -4.10
C LEU A 91 -2.39 0.79 -5.39
N ARG A 92 -1.36 1.35 -6.01
CA ARG A 92 -1.46 2.04 -7.30
C ARG A 92 -1.99 1.13 -8.41
N HIS A 93 -1.58 -0.14 -8.42
CA HIS A 93 -1.95 -1.08 -9.47
C HIS A 93 -3.36 -1.64 -9.29
N PHE A 94 -3.70 -2.05 -8.07
CA PHE A 94 -4.94 -2.79 -7.81
C PHE A 94 -6.13 -1.91 -7.41
N CYS A 95 -5.92 -0.69 -6.90
CA CYS A 95 -7.03 0.17 -6.49
C CYS A 95 -7.66 0.89 -7.68
N THR A 96 -8.98 0.73 -7.83
CA THR A 96 -9.85 1.50 -8.72
C THR A 96 -9.86 2.98 -8.33
N GLY A 97 -9.83 3.28 -7.03
CA GLY A 97 -9.86 4.65 -6.53
C GLY A 97 -9.52 4.77 -5.06
N PHE A 98 -9.50 6.02 -4.58
CA PHE A 98 -9.12 6.33 -3.20
C PHE A 98 -10.19 7.16 -2.50
N CYS A 99 -10.75 6.64 -1.41
CA CYS A 99 -11.76 7.30 -0.59
C CYS A 99 -11.81 6.70 0.82
N PRO A 100 -12.36 7.42 1.82
CA PRO A 100 -12.74 6.79 3.08
C PRO A 100 -13.68 5.60 2.84
N MET A 101 -13.65 4.61 3.74
CA MET A 101 -14.46 3.39 3.62
C MET A 101 -15.93 3.73 3.30
N PRO A 102 -16.47 3.29 2.15
CA PRO A 102 -17.85 3.55 1.77
C PRO A 102 -18.81 2.70 2.63
N PRO A 103 -20.12 3.04 2.64
CA PRO A 103 -21.14 2.15 3.17
C PRO A 103 -21.08 0.77 2.50
N LEU A 104 -20.78 -0.26 3.29
CA LEU A 104 -20.46 -1.61 2.83
C LEU A 104 -21.11 -2.64 3.77
N VAL A 105 -21.70 -3.69 3.22
CA VAL A 105 -22.05 -4.90 3.97
C VAL A 105 -20.83 -5.81 3.96
N VAL A 106 -20.16 -5.94 5.11
CA VAL A 106 -18.91 -6.70 5.24
C VAL A 106 -19.18 -8.20 5.17
N GLU A 107 -18.44 -8.90 4.30
CA GLU A 107 -18.49 -10.35 4.12
C GLU A 107 -17.28 -11.04 4.72
N ALA A 108 -16.09 -10.45 4.55
CA ALA A 108 -14.84 -10.98 5.09
C ALA A 108 -13.85 -9.86 5.41
N VAL A 109 -12.93 -10.14 6.34
CA VAL A 109 -11.85 -9.23 6.72
C VAL A 109 -10.55 -10.02 6.81
N GLY A 110 -9.49 -9.48 6.21
CA GLY A 110 -8.13 -9.99 6.31
C GLY A 110 -7.21 -8.95 6.96
N TYR A 111 -6.23 -9.44 7.72
CA TYR A 111 -5.22 -8.60 8.36
C TYR A 111 -3.82 -9.07 7.98
N GLY A 112 -2.95 -8.14 7.60
CA GLY A 112 -1.51 -8.33 7.50
C GLY A 112 -0.82 -7.52 8.59
N ALA A 113 0.22 -8.07 9.22
CA ALA A 113 0.98 -7.37 10.25
C ALA A 113 2.41 -7.11 9.77
N GLY A 114 2.84 -5.86 9.89
CA GLY A 114 4.24 -5.50 9.71
C GLY A 114 5.05 -5.77 10.97
N THR A 115 6.37 -5.91 10.81
CA THR A 115 7.30 -6.23 11.91
C THR A 115 7.84 -5.01 12.65
N LYS A 116 7.67 -3.79 12.07
CA LYS A 116 8.11 -2.53 12.68
C LYS A 116 7.12 -2.12 13.80
N ASP A 117 7.65 -1.62 14.92
CA ASP A 117 6.87 -1.06 16.03
C ASP A 117 6.83 0.47 15.93
N PHE A 118 5.62 1.03 15.93
CA PHE A 118 5.36 2.47 15.84
C PHE A 118 4.69 3.03 17.10
N GLY A 119 4.55 2.25 18.17
CA GLY A 119 3.72 2.58 19.33
C GLY A 119 2.21 2.50 19.06
N ILE A 120 1.85 2.11 17.84
CA ILE A 120 0.49 1.75 17.40
C ILE A 120 0.55 0.42 16.65
N PRO A 121 -0.58 -0.31 16.51
CA PRO A 121 -0.62 -1.52 15.71
C PRO A 121 -0.18 -1.27 14.27
N ASN A 122 0.89 -1.94 13.84
CA ASN A 122 1.35 -1.94 12.45
C ASN A 122 0.58 -2.99 11.64
N LEU A 123 -0.70 -2.69 11.39
CA LEU A 123 -1.62 -3.60 10.71
C LEU A 123 -2.10 -2.98 9.41
N PHE A 124 -2.17 -3.82 8.39
CA PHE A 124 -2.87 -3.61 7.14
C PHE A 124 -4.18 -4.40 7.18
N ARG A 125 -5.30 -3.80 6.80
CA ARG A 125 -6.60 -4.46 6.77
C ARG A 125 -7.20 -4.39 5.37
N ALA A 126 -7.61 -5.55 4.87
CA ALA A 126 -8.47 -5.67 3.69
C ALA A 126 -9.87 -6.11 4.13
N THR A 127 -10.89 -5.45 3.60
CA THR A 127 -12.30 -5.76 3.88
C THR A 127 -12.98 -6.08 2.57
N LEU A 128 -13.53 -7.28 2.44
CA LEU A 128 -14.37 -7.68 1.31
C LEU A 128 -15.83 -7.51 1.72
N GLY A 129 -16.64 -6.97 0.81
CA GLY A 129 -18.07 -6.91 1.01
C GLY A 129 -18.80 -6.38 -0.20
N THR A 130 -20.08 -6.13 -0.01
CA THR A 130 -20.95 -5.59 -1.05
C THR A 130 -21.26 -4.12 -0.75
N ALA A 131 -21.00 -3.23 -1.70
CA ALA A 131 -21.27 -1.80 -1.55
C ALA A 131 -22.77 -1.51 -1.52
N VAL A 132 -23.18 -0.61 -0.63
CA VAL A 132 -24.58 -0.18 -0.50
C VAL A 132 -24.81 0.99 -1.46
N ALA A 133 -24.83 0.73 -2.76
CA ALA A 133 -25.21 1.71 -3.78
C ALA A 133 -26.74 1.78 -3.93
N LYS A 134 -27.28 2.95 -4.32
CA LYS A 134 -28.74 3.14 -4.52
C LYS A 134 -29.31 2.39 -5.73
N VAL A 135 -28.47 1.85 -6.63
CA VAL A 135 -28.85 0.99 -7.75
C VAL A 135 -27.65 0.05 -8.00
N ASP A 136 -27.93 -1.26 -7.98
CA ASP A 136 -27.04 -2.43 -8.11
C ASP A 136 -25.89 -2.62 -7.09
N PRO A 137 -25.92 -3.71 -6.29
CA PRO A 137 -24.80 -4.08 -5.43
C PRO A 137 -23.58 -4.54 -6.24
N LEU A 138 -22.41 -3.96 -5.95
CA LEU A 138 -21.10 -4.38 -6.47
C LEU A 138 -20.25 -4.97 -5.35
N GLN A 139 -19.44 -5.99 -5.65
CA GLN A 139 -18.48 -6.51 -4.68
C GLN A 139 -17.25 -5.59 -4.64
N VAL A 140 -16.96 -5.06 -3.46
CA VAL A 140 -15.90 -4.08 -3.23
C VAL A 140 -14.92 -4.60 -2.18
N THR A 141 -13.63 -4.47 -2.50
CA THR A 141 -12.55 -4.62 -1.52
C THR A 141 -12.07 -3.27 -1.04
N VAL A 142 -12.10 -3.02 0.26
CA VAL A 142 -11.57 -1.79 0.89
C VAL A 142 -10.27 -2.10 1.62
N VAL A 143 -9.25 -1.30 1.34
CA VAL A 143 -7.92 -1.43 1.93
C VAL A 143 -7.61 -0.22 2.82
N GLY A 144 -7.18 -0.46 4.07
CA GLY A 144 -6.76 0.60 4.99
C GLY A 144 -6.09 0.10 6.26
#